data_AF-A0A9E3S980-F1
#
_entry.id   AF-A0A9E3S980-F1
#
_cell.length_a   1.000
_cell.length_b   1.000
_cell.length_c   1.000
_cell.angle_alpha   90.00
_cell.angle_beta   90.00
_cell.angle_gamma   90.00
#
_symmetry.space_group_name_H-M   'P 1'
#
loop_
_entity.id
_entity.type
_entity.pdbx_description
1 polymer ?
#
loop_
_entity_poly.entity_id
_entity_poly.type
_entity_poly.pdbx_seq_one_letter_code
_entity_poly.pdbx_strand_id
1 'polypeptide(L)'
;MAVFRGITAEEEAASGLMQVLIARKYPGADRLKPRDHIQKHAVTPFLRSVIRYFSHLHFPGIKTIRLATMEVDGATRLVTAIQLDESPDGPWVNPTPPLNISVREGSEGSAPSYKQDFLKVIEPAGYTNILSFLRAEANVRNQILYAGNEGYRVISDLRPEFIRDRQMRVLAVLKAALLISPYEEIQPFVTEAILSFLQLAARLRAEPDAPTLTWSAS
;
A
#
# COMPACT_ATOMS: atom_id res chain seq x y z
N MET A 1 18.97 -15.65 5.26
CA MET A 1 18.42 -14.86 6.39
C MET A 1 18.00 -13.43 6.02
N ALA A 2 18.77 -12.67 5.22
CA ALA A 2 18.41 -11.29 4.85
C ALA A 2 17.04 -11.18 4.13
N VAL A 3 16.76 -12.09 3.18
CA VAL A 3 15.47 -12.15 2.47
C VAL A 3 14.30 -12.31 3.42
N PHE A 4 14.39 -13.28 4.34
CA PHE A 4 13.36 -13.55 5.33
C PHE A 4 13.08 -12.31 6.18
N ARG A 5 14.13 -11.65 6.69
CA ARG A 5 14.00 -10.40 7.48
C ARG A 5 13.32 -9.28 6.69
N GLY A 6 13.65 -9.15 5.39
CA GLY A 6 13.03 -8.16 4.52
C GLY A 6 11.53 -8.39 4.32
N ILE A 7 11.12 -9.65 4.11
CA ILE A 7 9.71 -10.03 4.00
C ILE A 7 8.98 -9.77 5.32
N THR A 8 9.53 -10.24 6.44
CA THR A 8 8.88 -10.04 7.75
C THR A 8 8.82 -8.57 8.14
N ALA A 9 9.81 -7.76 7.80
CA ALA A 9 9.78 -6.32 8.08
C ALA A 9 8.61 -5.63 7.34
N GLU A 10 8.34 -6.02 6.10
CA GLU A 10 7.18 -5.52 5.35
C GLU A 10 5.85 -5.99 5.94
N GLU A 11 5.76 -7.28 6.33
CA GLU A 11 4.58 -7.84 6.99
C GLU A 11 4.27 -7.14 8.33
N GLU A 12 5.28 -6.89 9.16
CA GLU A 12 5.12 -6.20 10.44
C GLU A 12 4.81 -4.72 10.26
N ALA A 13 5.40 -4.04 9.27
CA ALA A 13 5.03 -2.66 8.94
C ALA A 13 3.55 -2.57 8.51
N ALA A 14 3.10 -3.50 7.64
CA ALA A 14 1.71 -3.57 7.21
C ALA A 14 0.76 -3.83 8.39
N SER A 15 1.16 -4.73 9.30
CA SER A 15 0.41 -5.03 10.53
C SER A 15 0.32 -3.80 11.43
N GLY A 16 1.42 -3.08 11.62
CA GLY A 16 1.47 -1.84 12.39
C GLY A 16 0.56 -0.76 11.82
N LEU A 17 0.56 -0.54 10.50
CA LEU A 17 -0.37 0.38 9.86
C LEU A 17 -1.82 -0.01 10.11
N MET A 18 -2.19 -1.27 9.94
CA MET A 18 -3.56 -1.73 10.23
C MET A 18 -3.94 -1.51 11.70
N GLN A 19 -3.02 -1.77 12.64
CA GLN A 19 -3.27 -1.53 14.06
C GLN A 19 -3.46 -0.04 14.36
N VAL A 20 -2.69 0.85 13.72
CA VAL A 20 -2.90 2.31 13.82
C VAL A 20 -4.31 2.68 13.38
N LEU A 21 -4.76 2.15 12.24
CA LEU A 21 -6.10 2.43 11.71
C LEU A 21 -7.22 1.92 12.65
N ILE A 22 -7.05 0.72 13.21
CA ILE A 22 -7.98 0.14 14.19
C ILE A 22 -8.01 0.98 15.47
N ALA A 23 -6.84 1.31 16.02
CA ALA A 23 -6.72 2.09 17.25
C ALA A 23 -7.33 3.49 17.11
N ARG A 24 -7.17 4.11 15.93
CA ARG A 24 -7.79 5.39 15.56
C ARG A 24 -9.27 5.28 15.19
N LYS A 25 -9.86 4.07 15.20
CA LYS A 25 -11.27 3.81 14.93
C LYS A 25 -11.74 4.36 13.58
N TYR A 26 -10.90 4.25 12.56
CA TYR A 26 -11.32 4.60 11.20
C TYR A 26 -12.53 3.76 10.77
N PRO A 27 -13.50 4.34 10.03
CA PRO A 27 -14.64 3.57 9.55
C PRO A 27 -14.23 2.34 8.74
N GLY A 28 -14.76 1.17 9.13
CA GLY A 28 -14.44 -0.12 8.53
C GLY A 28 -13.12 -0.75 8.97
N ALA A 29 -12.30 -0.07 9.79
CA ALA A 29 -11.01 -0.59 10.22
C ALA A 29 -11.12 -1.89 11.07
N ASP A 30 -12.25 -2.12 11.73
CA ASP A 30 -12.58 -3.36 12.46
C ASP A 30 -12.51 -4.62 11.57
N ARG A 31 -12.65 -4.47 10.25
CA ARG A 31 -12.56 -5.56 9.28
C ARG A 31 -11.14 -5.86 8.82
N LEU A 32 -10.18 -5.00 9.16
CA LEU A 32 -8.76 -5.25 8.91
C LEU A 32 -8.31 -6.41 9.81
N LYS A 33 -7.47 -7.29 9.25
CA LYS A 33 -6.94 -8.45 9.95
C LYS A 33 -5.41 -8.36 9.96
N PRO A 34 -4.79 -7.72 10.98
CA PRO A 34 -3.34 -7.59 11.09
C PRO A 34 -2.57 -8.91 11.22
N ARG A 35 -3.26 -10.06 11.25
CA ARG A 35 -2.65 -11.41 11.24
C ARG A 35 -2.88 -12.16 9.93
N ASP A 36 -3.68 -11.62 9.02
CA ASP A 36 -3.99 -12.24 7.73
C ASP A 36 -2.88 -11.92 6.73
N HIS A 37 -2.12 -12.93 6.32
CA HIS A 37 -0.99 -12.77 5.39
C HIS A 37 -1.41 -12.14 4.06
N ILE A 38 -2.58 -12.48 3.53
CA ILE A 38 -3.06 -11.93 2.25
C ILE A 38 -3.25 -10.42 2.39
N GLN A 39 -3.91 -9.95 3.45
CA GLN A 39 -4.06 -8.52 3.68
C GLN A 39 -2.72 -7.83 3.90
N LYS A 40 -1.77 -8.43 4.65
CA LYS A 40 -0.43 -7.85 4.84
C LYS A 40 0.29 -7.66 3.49
N HIS A 41 0.31 -8.69 2.65
CA HIS A 41 0.94 -8.62 1.33
C HIS A 41 0.21 -7.69 0.35
N ALA A 42 -1.08 -7.41 0.58
CA ALA A 42 -1.86 -6.50 -0.23
C ALA A 42 -1.60 -5.01 0.08
N VAL A 43 -1.07 -4.66 1.27
CA VAL A 43 -0.87 -3.26 1.66
C VAL A 43 0.07 -2.52 0.72
N THR A 44 1.28 -3.05 0.47
CA THR A 44 2.27 -2.36 -0.36
C THR A 44 1.79 -2.17 -1.80
N PRO A 45 1.33 -3.20 -2.53
CA PRO A 45 0.83 -2.98 -3.89
C PRO A 45 -0.40 -2.07 -3.91
N PHE A 46 -1.25 -2.11 -2.86
CA PHE A 46 -2.35 -1.17 -2.73
C PHE A 46 -1.86 0.28 -2.60
N LEU A 47 -0.91 0.58 -1.71
CA LEU A 47 -0.32 1.92 -1.61
C LEU A 47 0.32 2.37 -2.93
N ARG A 48 0.99 1.47 -3.64
CA ARG A 48 1.53 1.78 -4.98
C ARG A 48 0.43 2.06 -6.00
N SER A 49 -0.68 1.34 -5.95
CA SER A 49 -1.83 1.59 -6.84
C SER A 49 -2.49 2.94 -6.56
N VAL A 50 -2.56 3.35 -5.29
CA VAL A 50 -3.00 4.70 -4.91
C VAL A 50 -2.05 5.74 -5.51
N ILE A 51 -0.73 5.64 -5.28
CA ILE A 51 0.25 6.59 -5.83
C ILE A 51 0.17 6.66 -7.35
N ARG A 52 0.05 5.50 -8.01
CA ARG A 52 -0.09 5.41 -9.47
C ARG A 52 -1.33 6.13 -9.97
N TYR A 53 -2.47 5.88 -9.33
CA TYR A 53 -3.72 6.55 -9.65
C TYR A 53 -3.54 8.08 -9.62
N PHE A 54 -2.97 8.63 -8.53
CA PHE A 54 -2.71 10.07 -8.43
C PHE A 54 -1.69 10.60 -9.44
N SER A 55 -0.71 9.79 -9.86
CA SER A 55 0.28 10.22 -10.87
C SER A 55 -0.32 10.48 -12.25
N HIS A 56 -1.54 9.98 -12.50
CA HIS A 56 -2.28 10.19 -13.74
C HIS A 56 -3.30 11.34 -13.66
N LEU A 57 -3.53 11.88 -12.46
CA LEU A 57 -4.44 12.98 -12.26
C LEU A 57 -3.73 14.32 -12.48
N HIS A 58 -4.32 15.16 -13.32
CA HIS A 58 -3.96 16.56 -13.40
C HIS A 58 -4.96 17.36 -12.55
N PHE A 59 -4.44 18.10 -11.58
CA PHE A 59 -5.23 18.95 -10.71
C PHE A 59 -4.96 20.41 -11.07
N PRO A 60 -5.87 21.09 -11.79
CA PRO A 60 -5.69 22.49 -12.15
C PRO A 60 -5.40 23.33 -10.90
N GLY A 61 -4.33 24.13 -10.97
CA GLY A 61 -3.90 24.98 -9.85
C GLY A 61 -3.08 24.26 -8.76
N ILE A 62 -2.76 22.97 -8.92
CA ILE A 62 -1.78 22.26 -8.09
C ILE A 62 -0.58 21.89 -8.95
N LYS A 63 0.59 22.45 -8.60
CA LYS A 63 1.84 22.17 -9.29
C LYS A 63 2.49 20.87 -8.84
N THR A 64 2.57 20.68 -7.52
CA THR A 64 3.23 19.51 -6.94
C THR A 64 2.71 19.20 -5.54
N ILE A 65 2.79 17.93 -5.16
CA ILE A 65 2.49 17.42 -3.84
C ILE A 65 3.72 16.68 -3.35
N ARG A 66 4.23 17.02 -2.16
CA ARG A 66 5.36 16.34 -1.53
C ARG A 66 5.11 16.09 -0.05
N LEU A 67 5.87 15.17 0.51
CA LEU A 67 5.96 15.01 1.95
C LEU A 67 7.02 15.96 2.50
N ALA A 68 6.73 16.60 3.63
CA ALA A 68 7.65 17.47 4.35
C ALA A 68 7.56 17.19 5.85
N THR A 69 8.55 17.64 6.62
CA THR A 69 8.51 17.65 8.08
C THR A 69 8.30 19.07 8.56
N MET A 70 7.34 19.27 9.46
CA MET A 70 7.01 20.57 10.03
C MET A 70 6.72 20.45 11.53
N GLU A 71 6.91 21.53 12.28
CA GLU A 71 6.45 21.61 13.66
C GLU A 71 4.93 21.81 13.69
N VAL A 72 4.22 20.87 14.31
CA VAL A 72 2.76 20.89 14.48
C VAL A 72 2.46 20.53 15.93
N ASP A 73 1.78 21.43 16.64
CA ASP A 73 1.50 21.35 18.08
C ASP A 73 2.74 21.05 18.95
N GLY A 74 3.89 21.65 18.62
CA GLY A 74 5.14 21.51 19.38
C GLY A 74 5.88 20.18 19.17
N ALA A 75 5.53 19.42 18.13
CA ALA A 75 6.28 18.23 17.71
C ALA A 75 6.55 18.23 16.20
N THR A 76 7.72 17.71 15.81
CA THR A 76 8.03 17.47 14.39
C THR A 76 7.11 16.36 13.84
N ARG A 77 6.23 16.72 12.90
CA ARG A 77 5.32 15.79 12.22
C ARG A 77 5.61 15.69 10.73
N LEU A 78 5.34 14.52 10.16
CA LEU A 78 5.28 14.35 8.72
C LEU A 78 3.96 14.94 8.21
N VAL A 79 4.05 15.78 7.18
CA VAL A 79 2.90 16.48 6.58
C VAL A 79 2.88 16.32 5.08
N THR A 80 1.71 16.54 4.48
CA THR A 80 1.56 16.73 3.04
C THR A 80 1.70 18.23 2.75
N ALA A 81 2.56 18.58 1.80
CA ALA A 81 2.77 19.94 1.33
C ALA A 81 2.34 20.02 -0.14
N ILE A 82 1.38 20.91 -0.43
CA ILE A 82 0.79 21.09 -1.75
C ILE A 82 1.21 22.48 -2.23
N GLN A 83 1.91 22.54 -3.37
CA GLN A 83 2.21 23.81 -4.02
C GLN A 83 1.05 24.19 -4.92
N LEU A 84 0.36 25.27 -4.56
CA LEU A 84 -0.67 25.87 -5.37
C LEU A 84 -0.05 26.80 -6.41
N ASP A 85 -0.77 27.04 -7.50
CA ASP A 85 -0.32 27.81 -8.66
C ASP A 85 0.84 27.11 -9.40
N GLU A 86 0.77 27.06 -10.74
CA GLU A 86 1.81 26.46 -11.58
C GLU A 86 3.11 27.31 -11.58
N SER A 87 3.05 28.53 -11.04
CA SER A 87 4.21 29.39 -10.79
C SER A 87 5.29 28.74 -9.91
N PRO A 88 6.59 28.95 -10.17
CA PRO A 88 7.69 28.52 -9.29
C PRO A 88 7.56 28.99 -7.84
N ASP A 89 7.00 30.18 -7.63
CA ASP A 89 6.87 30.83 -6.32
C ASP A 89 5.46 30.69 -5.73
N GLY A 90 4.68 29.74 -6.26
CA GLY A 90 3.32 29.45 -5.80
C GLY A 90 3.29 29.08 -4.30
N PRO A 91 2.25 29.48 -3.55
CA PRO A 91 2.18 29.27 -2.12
C PRO A 91 2.08 27.78 -1.76
N TRP A 92 2.69 27.41 -0.63
CA TRP A 92 2.56 26.07 -0.06
C TRP A 92 1.38 26.02 0.91
N VAL A 93 0.53 25.01 0.74
CA VAL A 93 -0.57 24.71 1.65
C VAL A 93 -0.35 23.33 2.26
N ASN A 94 -0.61 23.23 3.55
CA ASN A 94 -0.41 22.04 4.34
C ASN A 94 -1.74 21.67 5.02
N PRO A 95 -2.52 20.75 4.44
CA PRO A 95 -3.71 20.24 5.11
C PRO A 95 -3.32 19.74 6.51
N THR A 96 -4.10 20.11 7.51
CA THR A 96 -3.96 19.60 8.87
C THR A 96 -5.32 19.04 9.27
N PRO A 97 -5.48 17.72 9.43
CA PRO A 97 -4.48 16.65 9.21
C PRO A 97 -3.99 16.50 7.74
N PRO A 98 -2.86 15.80 7.50
CA PRO A 98 -2.13 15.85 6.21
C PRO A 98 -2.80 15.11 5.05
N LEU A 99 -3.72 14.20 5.33
CA LEU A 99 -4.54 13.49 4.35
C LEU A 99 -6.01 13.94 4.46
N ASN A 100 -6.26 15.15 4.95
CA ASN A 100 -7.58 15.76 5.02
C ASN A 100 -8.07 16.26 3.66
N ILE A 101 -8.10 15.36 2.69
CA ILE A 101 -8.53 15.57 1.31
C ILE A 101 -9.49 14.45 0.91
N SER A 102 -10.32 14.68 -0.11
CA SER A 102 -11.20 13.65 -0.67
C SER A 102 -11.04 13.64 -2.18
N VAL A 103 -11.08 12.45 -2.79
CA VAL A 103 -11.08 12.33 -4.25
C VAL A 103 -12.37 11.71 -4.72
N ARG A 104 -12.94 12.31 -5.77
CA ARG A 104 -14.24 11.94 -6.32
C ARG A 104 -14.09 11.80 -7.83
N GLU A 105 -14.60 10.71 -8.37
CA GLU A 105 -14.61 10.43 -9.80
C GLU A 105 -16.04 10.36 -10.35
N GLY A 106 -16.17 10.76 -11.61
CA GLY A 106 -17.43 10.73 -12.36
C GLY A 106 -18.44 11.78 -11.91
N SER A 107 -19.53 11.89 -12.66
CA SER A 107 -20.64 12.80 -12.36
C SER A 107 -21.37 12.46 -11.06
N GLU A 108 -21.29 11.20 -10.61
CA GLU A 108 -21.91 10.71 -9.38
C GLU A 108 -21.05 10.93 -8.13
N GLY A 109 -19.80 11.37 -8.28
CA GLY A 109 -18.90 11.64 -7.17
C GLY A 109 -18.55 10.40 -6.35
N SER A 110 -18.26 9.28 -7.01
CA SER A 110 -17.86 8.05 -6.32
C SER A 110 -16.39 8.10 -5.89
N ALA A 111 -16.03 7.34 -4.84
CA ALA A 111 -14.64 7.18 -4.46
C ALA A 111 -13.88 6.33 -5.50
N PRO A 112 -12.58 6.60 -5.77
CA PRO A 112 -11.81 5.86 -6.75
C PRO A 112 -11.69 4.37 -6.45
N SER A 113 -11.75 3.55 -7.51
CA SER A 113 -11.45 2.12 -7.46
C SER A 113 -10.00 1.88 -7.89
N TYR A 114 -9.15 1.48 -6.95
CA TYR A 114 -7.73 1.23 -7.24
C TYR A 114 -7.45 -0.14 -7.89
N LYS A 115 -8.49 -0.92 -8.25
CA LYS A 115 -8.32 -2.29 -8.79
C LYS A 115 -7.48 -2.31 -10.07
N GLN A 116 -7.74 -1.42 -11.01
CA GLN A 116 -7.03 -1.39 -12.29
C GLN A 116 -5.57 -0.99 -12.10
N ASP A 117 -5.30 0.01 -11.25
CA ASP A 117 -3.93 0.40 -10.93
C ASP A 117 -3.19 -0.68 -10.16
N PHE A 118 -3.88 -1.45 -9.31
CA PHE A 118 -3.29 -2.62 -8.65
C PHE A 118 -2.86 -3.67 -9.68
N LEU A 119 -3.71 -4.00 -10.65
CA LEU A 119 -3.34 -4.94 -11.73
C LEU A 119 -2.10 -4.45 -12.48
N LYS A 120 -2.05 -3.16 -12.85
CA LYS A 120 -0.88 -2.54 -13.50
C LYS A 120 0.39 -2.58 -12.62
N VAL A 121 0.25 -2.58 -11.29
CA VAL A 121 1.39 -2.68 -10.36
C VAL A 121 1.98 -4.09 -10.33
N ILE A 122 1.17 -5.13 -10.54
CA ILE A 122 1.62 -6.54 -10.47
C ILE A 122 1.94 -7.16 -11.83
N GLU A 123 1.42 -6.59 -12.92
CA GLU A 123 1.63 -7.06 -14.29
C GLU A 123 3.12 -7.22 -14.67
N PRO A 124 4.05 -6.30 -14.31
CA PRO A 124 5.48 -6.48 -14.62
C PRO A 124 6.12 -7.71 -13.97
N ALA A 125 5.51 -8.26 -12.92
CA ALA A 125 5.94 -9.50 -12.29
C ALA A 125 5.32 -10.75 -12.95
N GLY A 126 4.58 -10.60 -14.05
CA GLY A 126 3.95 -11.69 -14.80
C GLY A 126 2.58 -12.11 -14.28
N TYR A 127 1.95 -11.31 -13.41
CA TYR A 127 0.66 -11.66 -12.80
C TYR A 127 -0.49 -10.88 -13.45
N THR A 128 -1.53 -11.60 -13.87
CA THR A 128 -2.79 -11.04 -14.38
C THR A 128 -3.93 -11.11 -13.35
N ASN A 129 -3.71 -11.80 -12.24
CA ASN A 129 -4.67 -11.99 -11.16
C ASN A 129 -4.05 -11.57 -9.82
N ILE A 130 -4.78 -10.77 -9.05
CA ILE A 130 -4.31 -10.22 -7.77
C ILE A 130 -4.18 -11.32 -6.71
N LEU A 131 -5.11 -12.26 -6.66
CA LEU A 131 -5.10 -13.35 -5.67
C LEU A 131 -3.91 -14.28 -5.91
N SER A 132 -3.61 -14.63 -7.16
CA SER A 132 -2.44 -15.47 -7.49
C SER A 132 -1.13 -14.77 -7.12
N PHE A 133 -1.02 -13.46 -7.36
CA PHE A 133 0.13 -12.66 -6.91
C PHE A 133 0.30 -12.69 -5.40
N LEU A 134 -0.77 -12.40 -4.64
CA LEU A 134 -0.70 -12.34 -3.17
C LEU A 134 -0.40 -13.70 -2.53
N ARG A 135 -0.95 -14.78 -3.09
CA ARG A 135 -0.64 -16.14 -2.64
C ARG A 135 0.81 -16.52 -2.93
N ALA A 136 1.34 -16.13 -4.08
CA ALA A 136 2.73 -16.35 -4.40
C ALA A 136 3.64 -15.61 -3.41
N GLU A 137 3.40 -14.32 -3.17
CA GLU A 137 4.16 -13.53 -2.18
C GLU A 137 4.07 -14.14 -0.77
N ALA A 138 2.88 -14.56 -0.33
CA ALA A 138 2.70 -15.23 0.97
C ALA A 138 3.47 -16.55 1.06
N ASN A 139 3.53 -17.30 -0.04
CA ASN A 139 4.20 -18.60 -0.07
C ASN A 139 5.74 -18.47 -0.10
N VAL A 140 6.30 -17.34 -0.57
CA VAL A 140 7.76 -17.12 -0.55
C VAL A 140 8.31 -17.26 0.87
N ARG A 141 7.60 -16.75 1.88
CA ARG A 141 7.98 -16.91 3.30
C ARG A 141 8.09 -18.38 3.70
N ASN A 142 7.08 -19.17 3.34
CA ASN A 142 7.03 -20.59 3.69
C ASN A 142 8.15 -21.37 2.99
N GLN A 143 8.43 -21.08 1.73
CA GLN A 143 9.52 -21.71 0.96
C GLN A 143 10.93 -21.42 1.52
N ILE A 144 11.11 -20.28 2.20
CA ILE A 144 12.38 -19.92 2.84
C ILE A 144 12.52 -20.59 4.20
N LEU A 145 11.43 -20.67 4.97
CA LEU A 145 11.44 -21.21 6.33
C LEU A 145 11.37 -22.73 6.39
N TYR A 146 10.63 -23.34 5.48
CA TYR A 146 10.33 -24.76 5.49
C TYR A 146 10.91 -25.41 4.24
N ALA A 147 11.48 -26.61 4.41
CA ALA A 147 11.84 -27.46 3.28
C ALA A 147 10.55 -27.93 2.58
N GLY A 148 10.45 -27.68 1.28
CA GLY A 148 9.44 -28.32 0.45
C GLY A 148 9.85 -29.76 0.11
N ASN A 149 9.06 -30.43 -0.73
CA ASN A 149 9.43 -31.74 -1.28
C ASN A 149 10.76 -31.70 -2.05
N GLU A 150 11.17 -30.53 -2.54
CA GLU A 150 12.44 -30.28 -3.24
C GLU A 150 13.57 -29.80 -2.30
N GLY A 151 13.37 -29.83 -0.98
CA GLY A 151 14.33 -29.35 0.02
C GLY A 151 14.20 -27.86 0.34
N TYR A 152 15.23 -27.27 0.96
CA TYR A 152 15.27 -25.85 1.27
C TYR A 152 15.51 -25.02 0.02
N ARG A 153 14.73 -23.96 -0.18
CA ARG A 153 14.99 -22.99 -1.24
C ARG A 153 16.26 -22.20 -0.91
N VAL A 154 17.36 -22.52 -1.59
CA VAL A 154 18.59 -21.73 -1.53
C VAL A 154 18.45 -20.55 -2.48
N ILE A 155 18.46 -19.33 -1.93
CA ILE A 155 18.53 -18.10 -2.72
C ILE A 155 20.01 -17.82 -2.95
N SER A 156 20.55 -18.33 -4.07
CA SER A 156 21.97 -18.25 -4.43
C SER A 156 22.39 -16.85 -4.87
N ASP A 157 21.53 -16.09 -5.54
CA ASP A 157 21.81 -14.74 -6.04
C ASP A 157 20.86 -13.69 -5.44
N LEU A 158 21.14 -13.30 -4.20
CA LEU A 158 20.46 -12.16 -3.61
C LEU A 158 20.98 -10.86 -4.23
N ARG A 159 20.29 -10.41 -5.26
CA ARG A 159 20.48 -9.09 -5.88
C ARG A 159 20.30 -7.97 -4.83
N PRO A 160 21.24 -7.02 -4.68
CA PRO A 160 21.13 -5.91 -3.73
C PRO A 160 19.81 -5.12 -3.86
N GLU A 161 19.26 -5.08 -5.06
CA GLU A 161 17.98 -4.46 -5.41
C GLU A 161 16.83 -5.04 -4.59
N PHE A 162 16.85 -6.34 -4.27
CA PHE A 162 15.78 -6.97 -3.48
C PHE A 162 15.65 -6.35 -2.09
N ILE A 163 16.78 -6.17 -1.38
CA ILE A 163 16.76 -5.62 -0.02
C ILE A 163 16.38 -4.15 -0.07
N ARG A 164 16.91 -3.41 -1.06
CA ARG A 164 16.55 -2.01 -1.28
C ARG A 164 15.05 -1.84 -1.55
N ASP A 165 14.48 -2.71 -2.38
CA ASP A 165 13.06 -2.70 -2.69
C ASP A 165 12.22 -2.96 -1.43
N ARG A 166 12.56 -3.98 -0.63
CA ARG A 166 11.86 -4.26 0.63
C ARG A 166 11.96 -3.08 1.61
N GLN A 167 13.14 -2.46 1.72
CA GLN A 167 13.32 -1.25 2.54
C GLN A 167 12.41 -0.11 2.08
N MET A 168 12.33 0.16 0.77
CA MET A 168 11.47 1.20 0.21
C MET A 168 9.98 0.94 0.49
N ARG A 169 9.55 -0.33 0.43
CA ARG A 169 8.17 -0.73 0.76
C ARG A 169 7.86 -0.49 2.23
N VAL A 170 8.75 -0.92 3.13
CA VAL A 170 8.63 -0.67 4.58
C VAL A 170 8.53 0.83 4.85
N LEU A 171 9.42 1.64 4.26
CA LEU A 171 9.40 3.09 4.43
C LEU A 171 8.11 3.73 3.90
N ALA A 172 7.54 3.23 2.81
CA ALA A 172 6.25 3.72 2.30
C ALA A 172 5.11 3.46 3.31
N VAL A 173 5.07 2.26 3.90
CA VAL A 173 4.08 1.91 4.92
C VAL A 173 4.28 2.73 6.21
N LEU A 174 5.52 2.93 6.64
CA LEU A 174 5.83 3.77 7.80
C LEU A 174 5.44 5.22 7.57
N LYS A 175 5.69 5.78 6.38
CA LYS A 175 5.24 7.13 6.03
C LYS A 175 3.72 7.25 6.09
N ALA A 176 2.98 6.26 5.58
CA ALA A 176 1.53 6.23 5.71
C ALA A 176 1.11 6.22 7.19
N ALA A 177 1.76 5.41 8.03
CA ALA A 177 1.49 5.41 9.47
C ALA A 177 1.81 6.76 10.13
N LEU A 178 2.88 7.43 9.75
CA LEU A 178 3.27 8.75 10.28
C LEU A 178 2.36 9.90 9.81
N LEU A 179 1.66 9.74 8.69
CA LEU A 179 0.64 10.69 8.23
C LEU A 179 -0.70 10.51 8.96
N ILE A 180 -0.87 9.41 9.69
CA ILE A 180 -2.15 9.04 10.32
C ILE A 180 -2.03 9.04 11.83
N SER A 181 -1.07 8.29 12.37
CA SER A 181 -0.90 8.03 13.79
C SER A 181 -0.81 9.29 14.65
N PRO A 182 -0.14 10.39 14.23
CA PRO A 182 -0.05 11.59 15.06
C PRO A 182 -1.34 12.43 15.16
N TYR A 183 -2.36 12.15 14.35
CA TYR A 183 -3.57 12.97 14.25
C TYR A 183 -4.76 12.21 14.85
N GLU A 184 -5.57 12.88 15.66
CA GLU A 184 -6.72 12.25 16.31
C GLU A 184 -7.94 12.18 15.40
N GLU A 185 -8.02 13.11 14.45
CA GLU A 185 -9.12 13.27 13.54
C GLU A 185 -9.14 12.18 12.47
N ILE A 186 -10.35 11.81 12.06
CA ILE A 186 -10.57 10.90 10.95
C ILE A 186 -10.36 11.64 9.64
N GLN A 187 -9.34 11.22 8.89
CA GLN A 187 -8.98 11.80 7.61
C GLN A 187 -9.83 11.19 6.48
N PRO A 188 -10.56 11.98 5.67
CA PRO A 188 -11.45 11.44 4.64
C PRO A 188 -10.75 10.53 3.63
N PHE A 189 -9.59 10.93 3.14
CA PHE A 189 -8.80 10.12 2.20
C PHE A 189 -8.45 8.74 2.74
N VAL A 190 -8.09 8.67 4.02
CA VAL A 190 -7.73 7.42 4.69
C VAL A 190 -8.96 6.51 4.81
N THR A 191 -10.12 7.09 5.13
CA THR A 191 -11.39 6.35 5.19
C THR A 191 -11.72 5.75 3.83
N GLU A 192 -11.62 6.55 2.76
CA GLU A 192 -11.87 6.11 1.39
C GLU A 192 -10.90 4.99 0.96
N ALA A 193 -9.62 5.15 1.30
CA ALA A 193 -8.59 4.15 1.02
C ALA A 193 -8.85 2.83 1.76
N ILE A 194 -9.26 2.87 3.03
CA ILE A 194 -9.60 1.66 3.81
C ILE A 194 -10.79 0.94 3.18
N LEU A 195 -11.84 1.67 2.85
CA LEU A 195 -13.04 1.07 2.25
C LEU A 195 -12.71 0.43 0.89
N SER A 196 -11.92 1.11 0.06
CA SER A 196 -11.46 0.58 -1.23
C SER A 196 -10.57 -0.66 -1.05
N PHE A 197 -9.64 -0.63 -0.09
CA PHE A 197 -8.81 -1.78 0.27
C PHE A 197 -9.65 -2.98 0.74
N LEU A 198 -10.65 -2.75 1.59
CA LEU A 198 -11.53 -3.82 2.10
C LEU A 198 -12.42 -4.41 1.01
N GLN A 199 -12.88 -3.59 0.06
CA GLN A 199 -13.61 -4.08 -1.11
C GLN A 199 -12.72 -4.98 -1.97
N LEU A 200 -11.46 -4.58 -2.18
CA LEU A 200 -10.48 -5.42 -2.86
C LEU A 200 -10.25 -6.73 -2.11
N ALA A 201 -9.97 -6.66 -0.81
CA ALA A 201 -9.72 -7.83 0.04
C ALA A 201 -10.92 -8.77 0.14
N ALA A 202 -12.15 -8.25 0.16
CA ALA A 202 -13.36 -9.06 0.17
C ALA A 202 -13.55 -9.83 -1.14
N ARG A 203 -13.32 -9.18 -2.29
CA ARG A 203 -13.38 -9.83 -3.61
C ARG A 203 -12.37 -10.96 -3.75
N LEU A 204 -11.15 -10.77 -3.23
CA LEU A 204 -10.11 -11.79 -3.21
C LEU A 204 -10.46 -13.04 -2.40
N ARG A 205 -11.40 -12.94 -1.45
CA ARG A 205 -11.91 -14.10 -0.70
C ARG A 205 -13.11 -14.76 -1.38
N ALA A 206 -13.77 -14.07 -2.29
CA ALA A 206 -14.98 -14.54 -2.97
C ALA A 206 -14.70 -15.21 -4.32
N GLU A 207 -13.56 -14.93 -4.97
CA GLU A 207 -13.14 -15.64 -6.19
C GLU A 207 -12.69 -17.07 -5.84
N PRO A 208 -13.38 -18.13 -6.32
CA PRO A 208 -12.89 -19.50 -6.22
C PRO A 208 -11.63 -19.67 -7.07
N ASP A 209 -10.78 -20.61 -6.70
CA ASP A 209 -9.53 -20.95 -7.40
C ASP A 209 -9.75 -21.09 -8.90
N ALA A 210 -9.35 -20.08 -9.68
CA ALA A 210 -9.17 -20.27 -11.12
C ALA A 210 -8.02 -21.26 -11.32
N PRO A 211 -8.17 -22.27 -12.19
CA PRO A 211 -7.19 -23.33 -12.34
C PRO A 211 -5.84 -22.74 -12.74
N THR A 212 -4.81 -23.08 -11.97
CA THR A 212 -3.40 -22.90 -12.33
C THR A 212 -3.19 -23.47 -13.73
N LEU A 213 -2.80 -22.61 -14.69
CA LEU A 213 -2.30 -23.02 -16.00
C LEU A 213 -1.23 -24.09 -15.79
N THR A 214 -1.58 -25.34 -16.09
CA THR A 214 -0.63 -26.44 -16.21
C THR A 214 0.25 -26.15 -17.40
N TRP A 215 1.54 -25.89 -17.16
CA TRP A 215 2.54 -25.90 -18.21
C TRP A 215 2.63 -27.31 -18.78
N SER A 216 2.06 -27.53 -19.96
CA SER A 216 2.36 -28.70 -20.77
C SER A 216 3.72 -28.50 -21.42
N ALA A 217 4.74 -29.21 -20.93
CA ALA A 217 6.01 -29.33 -21.62
C ALA A 217 5.77 -30.06 -22.95
N SER A 218 6.17 -29.41 -24.05
CA SER A 218 6.41 -30.04 -25.34
C SER A 218 7.91 -30.26 -25.48
#